data_AF-A0A7X8WP43-F1
#
_entry.id   AF-A0A7X8WP43-F1
#
_cell.length_a   1.000
_cell.length_b   1.000
_cell.length_c   1.000
_cell.angle_alpha   90.00
_cell.angle_beta   90.00
_cell.angle_gamma   90.00
#
_symmetry.space_group_name_H-M   'P 1'
#
loop_
_entity.id
_entity.type
_entity.pdbx_description
1 polymer ?
#
loop_
_entity_poly.entity_id
_entity_poly.type
_entity_poly.pdbx_seq_one_letter_code
_entity_poly.pdbx_strand_id
1 'polypeptide(L)'
;MSYVAPPDVVDSMLESGETKTQLTAGQLVLRAAFSVFLLAGATVLAITATEETGVDLIGALVFPMGLVIVVLLNVELLTGNLIGGFALIALPLYYAHRKK
;
A
#
# COMPACT_ATOMS: atom_id res chain seq x y z
N MET A 1 14.86 -20.17 1.57
CA MET A 1 14.96 -18.76 2.01
C MET A 1 15.07 -17.90 0.76
N SER A 2 13.96 -17.34 0.27
CA SER A 2 13.99 -16.32 -0.80
C SER A 2 14.40 -14.99 -0.17
N TYR A 3 15.65 -14.91 0.26
CA TYR A 3 16.26 -13.64 0.62
C TYR A 3 16.57 -12.91 -0.69
N VAL A 4 15.83 -11.85 -0.94
CA VAL A 4 16.08 -10.96 -2.08
C VAL A 4 17.11 -9.94 -1.62
N ALA A 5 18.22 -9.82 -2.34
CA ALA A 5 19.25 -8.86 -1.96
C ALA A 5 18.66 -7.44 -2.04
N PRO A 6 19.04 -6.51 -1.13
CA PRO A 6 18.50 -5.14 -1.15
C PRO A 6 18.56 -4.43 -2.53
N PRO A 7 19.57 -4.63 -3.39
CA PRO A 7 19.58 -4.07 -4.74
C PRO A 7 18.44 -4.59 -5.62
N ASP A 8 18.16 -5.88 -5.60
CA ASP A 8 17.11 -6.51 -6.42
C ASP A 8 15.70 -6.05 -5.98
N VAL A 9 15.52 -5.69 -4.70
CA VAL A 9 14.29 -5.06 -4.20
C VAL A 9 14.11 -3.64 -4.77
N VAL A 10 15.20 -2.88 -4.90
CA VAL A 10 15.16 -1.54 -5.49
C VAL A 10 14.83 -1.61 -6.98
N ASP A 11 15.44 -2.55 -7.71
CA ASP A 11 15.18 -2.72 -9.15
C ASP A 11 13.73 -3.13 -9.42
N SER A 12 13.19 -4.08 -8.65
CA SER A 12 11.77 -4.46 -8.75
C SER A 12 10.80 -3.33 -8.36
N MET A 13 11.20 -2.45 -7.42
CA MET A 13 10.44 -1.25 -7.07
C MET A 13 10.47 -0.19 -8.17
N LEU A 14 11.60 -0.03 -8.86
CA LEU A 14 11.74 0.89 -9.99
C LEU A 14 10.88 0.45 -11.18
N GLU A 15 10.91 -0.84 -11.54
CA GLU A 15 10.09 -1.41 -12.61
C GLU A 15 8.58 -1.29 -12.32
N SER A 16 8.19 -1.55 -11.06
CA SER A 16 6.82 -1.33 -10.61
C SER A 16 6.42 0.16 -10.68
N GLY A 17 7.35 1.07 -10.38
CA GLY A 17 7.17 2.52 -10.49
C GLY A 17 6.97 2.99 -11.93
N GLU A 18 7.78 2.50 -12.87
CA GLU A 18 7.67 2.84 -14.31
C GLU A 18 6.34 2.37 -14.91
N THR A 19 5.87 1.17 -14.53
CA THR A 19 4.57 0.69 -14.97
C THR A 19 3.42 1.56 -14.44
N LYS A 20 3.57 2.13 -13.24
CA LYS A 20 2.56 3.01 -12.62
C LYS A 20 2.50 4.40 -13.26
N THR A 21 3.59 4.92 -13.81
CA THR A 21 3.59 6.24 -14.50
C THR A 21 2.90 6.19 -15.87
N GLN A 22 2.74 5.00 -16.45
CA GLN A 22 1.98 4.77 -17.69
C GLN A 22 0.46 4.84 -17.48
N LEU A 23 -0.03 4.88 -16.22
CA LEU A 23 -1.46 4.92 -15.92
C LEU A 23 -2.03 6.33 -16.09
N THR A 24 -3.22 6.42 -16.68
CA THR A 24 -3.93 7.70 -16.81
C THR A 24 -4.47 8.16 -15.45
N ALA A 25 -4.51 9.47 -15.19
CA ALA A 25 -5.02 10.05 -13.94
C ALA A 25 -6.41 9.52 -13.54
N GLY A 26 -7.32 9.30 -14.51
CA GLY A 26 -8.64 8.72 -14.24
C GLY A 26 -8.60 7.27 -13.75
N GLN A 27 -7.69 6.45 -14.27
CA GLN A 27 -7.51 5.06 -13.84
C GLN A 27 -6.92 5.00 -12.43
N LEU A 28 -6.00 5.92 -12.11
CA LEU A 28 -5.45 6.10 -10.76
C LEU A 28 -6.54 6.46 -9.75
N VAL A 29 -7.38 7.45 -10.05
CA VAL A 29 -8.46 7.87 -9.16
C VAL A 29 -9.47 6.75 -8.95
N LEU A 30 -9.84 6.03 -10.00
CA LEU A 30 -10.79 4.92 -9.88
C LEU A 30 -10.22 3.79 -9.03
N ARG A 31 -8.97 3.38 -9.27
CA ARG A 31 -8.28 2.35 -8.48
C ARG A 31 -8.11 2.77 -7.03
N ALA A 32 -7.78 4.04 -6.79
CA ALA A 32 -7.71 4.61 -5.45
C ALA A 32 -9.07 4.59 -4.74
N ALA A 33 -10.14 4.98 -5.43
CA ALA A 33 -11.50 4.94 -4.88
C ALA A 33 -11.92 3.51 -4.49
N PHE A 34 -11.61 2.51 -5.33
CA PHE A 34 -11.86 1.10 -5.01
C PHE A 34 -11.08 0.62 -3.79
N SER A 35 -9.80 1.01 -3.66
CA SER A 35 -9.00 0.66 -2.48
C SER A 35 -9.59 1.24 -1.19
N VAL A 36 -10.05 2.49 -1.23
CA VAL A 36 -10.66 3.19 -0.08
C VAL A 36 -11.99 2.54 0.28
N PHE A 37 -12.81 2.17 -0.71
CA PHE A 37 -14.07 1.47 -0.47
C PHE A 37 -13.86 0.14 0.27
N LEU A 38 -12.88 -0.65 -0.17
CA LEU A 38 -12.55 -1.93 0.49
C LEU A 38 -12.01 -1.71 1.90
N LEU A 39 -11.14 -0.71 2.09
CA LEU A 39 -10.56 -0.41 3.40
C LEU A 39 -11.59 0.14 4.39
N ALA A 40 -12.54 0.95 3.90
CA ALA A 40 -13.67 1.42 4.69
C ALA A 40 -14.55 0.24 5.15
N GLY A 41 -14.85 -0.70 4.25
CA GLY A 41 -15.58 -1.92 4.60
C GLY A 41 -14.87 -2.75 5.67
N ALA A 42 -13.55 -2.93 5.55
CA ALA A 42 -12.75 -3.63 6.56
C ALA A 42 -12.74 -2.90 7.92
N THR A 43 -12.73 -1.57 7.91
CA THR A 43 -12.78 -0.76 9.13
C THR A 43 -14.12 -0.89 9.85
N VAL A 44 -15.23 -0.84 9.11
CA VAL A 44 -16.57 -1.06 9.67
C VAL A 44 -16.67 -2.46 10.27
N LEU A 45 -16.20 -3.49 9.56
CA LEU A 45 -16.17 -4.86 10.09
C LEU A 45 -15.29 -4.99 11.35
N ALA A 46 -14.16 -4.29 11.41
CA ALA A 46 -13.31 -4.28 12.58
C ALA A 46 -14.00 -3.64 13.80
N ILE A 47 -14.69 -2.51 13.60
CA ILE A 47 -15.46 -1.85 14.67
C ILE A 47 -16.58 -2.76 15.16
N THR A 48 -17.40 -3.30 14.24
CA THR A 48 -18.47 -4.23 14.61
C THR A 48 -17.93 -5.47 15.32
N ALA A 49 -16.80 -6.02 14.87
CA ALA A 49 -16.20 -7.17 15.54
C ALA A 49 -15.77 -6.83 16.98
N THR A 50 -15.20 -5.64 17.22
CA THR A 50 -14.88 -5.16 18.56
C THR A 50 -16.13 -4.98 19.43
N GLU A 51 -17.18 -4.37 18.88
CA GLU A 51 -18.43 -4.13 19.62
C GLU A 51 -19.15 -5.45 20.01
N GLU A 52 -19.22 -6.41 19.10
CA GLU A 52 -19.90 -7.69 19.32
C GLU A 52 -19.12 -8.62 20.26
N THR A 53 -17.79 -8.58 20.23
CA THR A 53 -16.95 -9.44 21.09
C THR A 53 -16.54 -8.79 22.40
N GLY A 54 -16.64 -7.46 22.51
CA GLY A 54 -16.14 -6.71 23.66
C GLY A 54 -14.62 -6.73 23.81
N VAL A 55 -13.89 -7.19 22.79
CA VAL A 55 -12.44 -7.36 22.81
C VAL A 55 -11.79 -6.60 21.65
N ASP A 56 -11.13 -5.49 21.98
CA ASP A 56 -10.44 -4.61 21.01
C ASP A 56 -9.40 -5.35 20.15
N LEU A 57 -8.81 -6.42 20.67
CA LEU A 57 -7.84 -7.25 19.95
C LEU A 57 -8.43 -7.87 18.67
N ILE A 58 -9.72 -8.20 18.67
CA ILE A 58 -10.35 -8.85 17.52
C ILE A 58 -10.49 -7.84 16.37
N GLY A 59 -10.95 -6.61 16.64
CA GLY A 59 -10.93 -5.55 15.64
C GLY A 59 -9.53 -5.23 15.12
N ALA A 60 -8.53 -5.22 16.00
CA ALA A 60 -7.13 -5.00 15.62
C ALA A 60 -6.58 -6.07 14.67
N LEU A 61 -7.08 -7.31 14.73
CA LEU A 61 -6.71 -8.39 13.82
C LEU A 61 -7.51 -8.36 12.51
N VAL A 62 -8.77 -7.90 12.54
CA VAL A 62 -9.63 -7.78 11.36
C VAL A 62 -9.20 -6.62 10.46
N PHE A 63 -8.77 -5.49 11.03
CA PHE A 63 -8.31 -4.33 10.26
C PHE A 63 -7.21 -4.64 9.21
N PRO A 64 -6.08 -5.29 9.57
CA PRO A 64 -5.02 -5.59 8.60
C PRO A 64 -5.45 -6.57 7.51
N MET A 65 -6.51 -7.36 7.71
CA MET A 65 -7.06 -8.20 6.63
C MET A 65 -7.57 -7.36 5.45
N GLY A 66 -8.13 -6.18 5.71
CA GLY A 66 -8.52 -5.24 4.66
C GLY A 66 -7.34 -4.81 3.80
N LEU A 67 -6.19 -4.54 4.42
CA LEU A 67 -4.95 -4.18 3.72
C LEU A 67 -4.43 -5.35 2.88
N VAL A 68 -4.52 -6.58 3.38
CA VAL A 68 -4.12 -7.78 2.62
C VAL A 68 -4.98 -7.94 1.37
N ILE A 69 -6.31 -7.76 1.47
CA ILE A 69 -7.21 -7.84 0.31
C ILE A 69 -6.86 -6.81 -0.75
N VAL A 70 -6.57 -5.56 -0.34
CA VAL A 70 -6.15 -4.48 -1.25
C VAL A 70 -4.86 -4.84 -2.00
N VAL A 71 -3.87 -5.41 -1.29
CA VAL A 71 -2.59 -5.85 -1.89
C VAL A 71 -2.80 -7.01 -2.86
N LEU A 72 -3.60 -8.01 -2.49
CA LEU A 72 -3.89 -9.17 -3.35
C LEU A 72 -4.61 -8.77 -4.65
N LEU A 73 -5.53 -7.80 -4.56
CA LEU A 73 -6.25 -7.28 -5.72
C LEU A 73 -5.43 -6.31 -6.58
N ASN A 74 -4.18 -6.00 -6.19
CA ASN A 74 -3.31 -5.04 -6.89
C ASN A 74 -4.00 -3.68 -7.18
N VAL A 75 -4.88 -3.24 -6.27
CA VAL A 75 -5.52 -1.92 -6.36
C VAL A 75 -4.58 -0.86 -5.78
N GLU A 76 -4.61 0.34 -6.36
CA GLU A 76 -3.72 1.43 -5.97
C GLU A 76 -4.15 2.02 -4.63
N LEU A 77 -3.30 1.89 -3.60
CA LEU A 77 -3.52 2.50 -2.29
C LEU A 77 -2.61 3.72 -2.12
N LEU A 78 -3.20 4.87 -1.80
CA LEU A 78 -2.46 6.14 -1.66
C LEU A 78 -1.33 6.03 -0.62
N THR A 79 -1.59 5.44 0.54
CA THR A 79 -0.58 5.30 1.62
C THR A 79 0.55 4.37 1.22
N GLY A 80 0.26 3.26 0.53
CA GLY A 80 1.26 2.35 0.00
C GLY A 80 2.16 3.01 -1.05
N ASN A 81 1.57 3.78 -1.97
CA ASN A 81 2.32 4.51 -2.98
C ASN A 81 3.16 5.66 -2.40
N LEU A 82 2.65 6.35 -1.39
CA LEU A 82 3.41 7.40 -0.71
C LEU A 82 4.56 6.80 0.11
N ILE A 83 4.31 5.79 0.95
CA ILE A 83 5.36 5.22 1.80
C ILE A 83 6.37 4.44 0.94
N GLY A 84 5.91 3.54 0.07
CA GLY A 84 6.78 2.75 -0.79
C GLY A 84 7.50 3.57 -1.86
N GLY A 85 6.78 4.41 -2.60
CA GLY A 85 7.35 5.22 -3.68
C GLY A 85 8.18 6.40 -3.18
N PHE A 86 7.70 7.14 -2.17
CA PHE A 86 8.43 8.31 -1.69
C PHE A 86 9.60 7.93 -0.78
N ALA A 87 9.39 7.01 0.17
CA ALA A 87 10.45 6.68 1.14
C ALA A 87 11.52 5.76 0.55
N LEU A 88 11.17 4.84 -0.36
CA LEU A 88 12.12 3.86 -0.89
C LEU A 88 12.73 4.25 -2.24
N ILE A 89 12.07 5.12 -3.02
CA ILE A 89 12.57 5.55 -4.34
C ILE A 89 12.93 7.04 -4.31
N ALA A 90 12.00 7.93 -3.95
CA ALA A 90 12.22 9.37 -4.04
C ALA A 90 13.24 9.91 -3.03
N LEU A 91 13.23 9.43 -1.78
CA LEU A 91 14.14 9.92 -0.73
C LEU A 91 15.60 9.49 -0.96
N PRO A 92 15.92 8.25 -1.37
CA PRO A 92 17.28 7.87 -1.75
C PRO A 92 17.75 8.60 -3.01
N LEU A 93 16.90 8.77 -4.02
CA LEU A 93 17.23 9.55 -5.23
C LEU A 93 17.48 11.03 -4.91
N TYR A 94 16.69 11.61 -4.01
CA TYR A 94 16.87 12.98 -3.52
C TYR A 94 18.19 13.13 -2.77
N TYR A 95 18.51 12.21 -1.86
CA TYR A 95 19.78 12.22 -1.13
C TYR A 95 21.00 11.98 -2.03
N ALA A 96 20.85 11.15 -3.08
CA ALA A 96 21.90 10.91 -4.06
C ALA A 96 22.17 12.14 -4.94
N HIS A 97 21.13 12.88 -5.34
CA HIS A 97 21.29 14.10 -6.15
C HIS A 97 21.69 15.35 -5.35
N ARG A 98 21.39 15.42 -4.04
CA ARG A 98 21.78 16.56 -3.18
C ARG A 98 23.25 16.53 -2.74
N LYS A 99 23.97 15.43 -3.01
CA LYS A 99 25.41 15.27 -2.75
C LYS A 99 26.29 15.54 -4.00
N LYS A 100 25.80 16.33 -4.95
CA LYS A 100 26.64 16.98 -5.96
C LYS A 100 26.64 18.49 -5.73
#